data_AF-A0AAV5WL51-F1
#
_entry.id   AF-A0AAV5WL51-F1
#
_cell.length_a   1.000
_cell.length_b   1.000
_cell.length_c   1.000
_cell.angle_alpha   90.00
_cell.angle_beta   90.00
_cell.angle_gamma   90.00
#
_symmetry.space_group_name_H-M   'P 1'
#
loop_
_entity.id
_entity.type
_entity.pdbx_description
1 polymer ?
#
loop_
_entity_poly.entity_id
_entity_poly.type
_entity_poly.pdbx_seq_one_letter_code
_entity_poly.pdbx_strand_id
1 'polypeptide(L)'
;HADYADKLHRLAEHIKAHPEEARHGIHKLSHDAQKPAAEIIHIFCSDKDPKVKYAEIQAIKATLSAPVVAEIDHHKHQLAHKIGILTLDEILERLDKLAAHIKAHPDEARHGVHKLSHAAQKPAAEIIHIFCSDKDNKTKYLEIKAIQEHLPSDVLGEINAHKAEIAHRIGVTPLHHH
;
A
#
# COMPACT_ATOMS: atom_id res chain seq x y z
N HIS A 1 7.30 -3.82 5.84
CA HIS A 1 7.83 -2.55 6.40
C HIS A 1 8.93 -1.93 5.55
N ALA A 2 9.98 -2.66 5.13
CA ALA A 2 11.06 -2.10 4.30
C ALA A 2 10.59 -1.58 2.92
N ASP A 3 9.73 -2.32 2.23
CA ASP A 3 9.27 -1.98 0.88
C ASP A 3 8.40 -0.70 0.82
N TYR A 4 7.52 -0.48 1.80
CA TYR A 4 6.72 0.76 1.85
C TYR A 4 7.57 1.97 2.29
N ALA A 5 8.55 1.76 3.17
CA ALA A 5 9.49 2.81 3.53
C ALA A 5 10.36 3.22 2.33
N ASP A 6 10.80 2.26 1.52
CA ASP A 6 11.53 2.52 0.27
C ASP A 6 10.67 3.29 -0.74
N LYS A 7 9.39 2.93 -0.90
CA LYS A 7 8.44 3.67 -1.75
C LYS A 7 8.27 5.12 -1.30
N LEU A 8 8.07 5.37 0.00
CA LEU A 8 8.00 6.73 0.53
C LEU A 8 9.31 7.50 0.36
N HIS A 9 10.45 6.82 0.44
CA HIS A 9 11.76 7.42 0.15
C HIS A 9 11.89 7.80 -1.33
N ARG A 10 11.54 6.91 -2.26
CA ARG A 10 11.48 7.21 -3.71
C ARG A 10 10.57 8.40 -4.02
N LEU A 11 9.42 8.50 -3.34
CA LEU A 11 8.53 9.66 -3.47
C LEU A 11 9.19 10.95 -2.99
N ALA A 12 9.86 10.92 -1.84
CA ALA A 12 10.56 12.09 -1.32
C ALA A 12 11.70 12.53 -2.26
N GLU A 13 12.49 11.58 -2.78
CA GLU A 13 13.58 11.87 -3.71
C GLU A 13 13.05 12.38 -5.07
N HIS A 14 11.94 11.84 -5.58
CA HIS A 14 11.29 12.38 -6.78
C HIS A 14 10.84 13.83 -6.59
N ILE A 15 10.19 14.14 -5.46
CA ILE A 15 9.74 15.51 -5.17
C ILE A 15 10.94 16.47 -5.03
N LYS A 16 12.04 16.03 -4.40
CA LYS A 16 13.28 16.81 -4.32
C LYS A 16 13.91 17.06 -5.70
N ALA A 17 13.89 16.06 -6.58
CA ALA A 17 14.43 16.17 -7.94
C ALA A 17 13.54 17.01 -8.87
N HIS A 18 12.23 17.04 -8.61
CA HIS A 18 11.23 17.74 -9.42
C HIS A 18 10.35 18.71 -8.59
N PRO A 19 10.95 19.71 -7.93
CA PRO A 19 10.23 20.58 -6.99
C PRO A 19 9.14 21.42 -7.67
N GLU A 20 9.31 21.75 -8.95
CA GLU A 20 8.34 22.50 -9.73
C GLU A 20 7.03 21.73 -9.95
N GLU A 21 7.07 20.40 -10.00
CA GLU A 21 5.85 19.59 -10.14
C GLU A 21 4.98 19.66 -8.89
N ALA A 22 5.62 19.58 -7.72
CA ALA A 22 4.94 19.75 -6.43
C ALA A 22 4.39 21.17 -6.29
N ARG A 23 5.18 22.20 -6.63
CA ARG A 23 4.74 23.61 -6.60
C ARG A 23 3.57 23.88 -7.52
N HIS A 24 3.64 23.42 -8.77
CA HIS A 24 2.56 23.60 -9.74
C HIS A 24 1.29 22.87 -9.30
N GLY A 25 1.41 21.70 -8.66
CA GLY A 25 0.29 21.01 -8.06
C GLY A 25 -0.32 21.76 -6.87
N ILE A 26 0.51 22.31 -5.97
CA ILE A 26 0.07 23.15 -4.85
C ILE A 26 -0.71 24.38 -5.35
N HIS A 27 -0.24 25.05 -6.40
CA HIS A 27 -0.91 26.23 -6.96
C HIS A 27 -2.31 25.95 -7.52
N LYS A 28 -2.66 24.69 -7.79
CA LYS A 28 -4.00 24.28 -8.23
C LYS A 28 -4.97 24.05 -7.08
N LEU A 29 -4.46 23.99 -5.85
CA LEU A 29 -5.30 23.82 -4.66
C LEU A 29 -5.98 25.13 -4.29
N SER A 30 -7.06 25.03 -3.53
CA SER A 30 -7.74 26.17 -2.91
C SER A 30 -6.76 27.03 -2.12
N HIS A 31 -7.01 28.33 -2.06
CA HIS A 31 -6.11 29.30 -1.40
C HIS A 31 -5.73 28.87 0.03
N ASP A 32 -6.69 28.32 0.77
CA ASP A 32 -6.52 27.87 2.15
C ASP A 32 -5.70 26.57 2.26
N ALA A 33 -5.63 25.77 1.19
CA ALA A 33 -4.84 24.54 1.11
C ALA A 33 -3.39 24.76 0.66
N GLN A 34 -3.08 25.87 -0.04
CA GLN A 34 -1.76 26.06 -0.67
C GLN A 34 -0.61 26.10 0.33
N LYS A 35 -0.72 26.96 1.34
CA LYS A 35 0.29 27.10 2.39
C LYS A 35 0.50 25.82 3.20
N PRO A 36 -0.55 25.19 3.77
CA PRO A 36 -0.35 23.94 4.52
C PRO A 36 0.15 22.79 3.64
N ALA A 37 -0.26 22.70 2.36
CA ALA A 37 0.28 21.71 1.44
C ALA A 37 1.80 21.89 1.23
N ALA A 38 2.26 23.13 1.03
CA ALA A 38 3.67 23.45 0.87
C ALA A 38 4.49 23.08 2.13
N GLU A 39 3.98 23.39 3.32
CA GLU A 39 4.63 23.04 4.59
C GLU A 39 4.68 21.52 4.80
N ILE A 40 3.61 20.79 4.48
CA ILE A 40 3.56 19.33 4.55
C ILE A 40 4.57 18.69 3.59
N ILE A 41 4.67 19.17 2.34
CA ILE A 41 5.66 18.66 1.38
C ILE A 41 7.08 18.93 1.86
N HIS A 42 7.33 20.12 2.40
CA HIS A 42 8.64 20.47 2.97
C HIS A 42 9.03 19.54 4.12
N ILE A 43 8.12 19.27 5.06
CA ILE A 43 8.36 18.33 6.16
C ILE A 43 8.58 16.91 5.62
N PHE A 44 7.75 16.46 4.68
CA PHE A 44 7.84 15.13 4.09
C PHE A 44 9.22 14.89 3.43
N CYS A 45 9.74 15.88 2.70
CA CYS A 45 11.01 15.82 2.00
C CYS A 45 12.23 16.13 2.90
N SER A 46 12.03 16.56 4.14
CA SER A 46 13.15 16.84 5.05
C SER A 46 13.92 15.57 5.45
N ASP A 47 15.08 15.70 6.09
CA ASP A 47 15.85 14.56 6.59
C ASP A 47 15.45 14.14 8.02
N LYS A 48 14.32 14.65 8.52
CA LYS A 48 13.80 14.31 9.85
C LYS A 48 13.42 12.84 9.96
N ASP A 49 13.44 12.31 11.18
CA ASP A 49 12.92 10.97 11.49
C ASP A 49 11.43 10.83 11.07
N PRO A 50 11.01 9.69 10.50
CA PRO A 50 9.62 9.48 10.07
C PRO A 50 8.55 9.75 11.14
N LYS A 51 8.84 9.47 12.41
CA LYS A 51 7.88 9.75 13.50
C LYS A 51 7.74 11.25 13.74
N VAL A 52 8.83 12.00 13.64
CA VAL A 52 8.81 13.46 13.77
C VAL A 52 8.04 14.07 12.61
N LYS A 53 8.32 13.63 11.37
CA LYS A 53 7.57 14.06 10.18
C LYS A 53 6.07 13.82 10.35
N TYR A 54 5.69 12.62 10.80
CA TYR A 54 4.29 12.26 11.02
C TYR A 54 3.64 13.20 12.04
N ALA A 55 4.26 13.40 13.20
CA ALA A 55 3.71 14.26 14.25
C ALA A 55 3.51 15.71 13.77
N GLU A 56 4.49 16.28 13.06
CA GLU A 56 4.39 17.64 12.53
C GLU A 56 3.31 17.78 11.45
N ILE A 57 3.21 16.82 10.52
CA ILE A 57 2.16 16.80 9.50
C ILE A 57 0.77 16.71 10.14
N GLN A 58 0.60 15.87 11.18
CA GLN A 58 -0.66 15.77 11.90
C GLN A 58 -1.01 17.05 12.65
N ALA A 59 -0.01 17.74 13.22
CA ALA A 59 -0.22 19.03 13.87
C ALA A 59 -0.72 20.09 12.88
N ILE A 60 -0.17 20.14 11.66
CA ILE A 60 -0.68 21.03 10.60
C ILE A 60 -2.12 20.66 10.26
N LYS A 61 -2.40 19.39 9.96
CA LYS A 61 -3.75 18.92 9.58
C LYS A 61 -4.80 19.20 10.65
N ALA A 62 -4.45 19.10 11.93
CA ALA A 62 -5.36 19.36 13.04
C ALA A 62 -5.88 20.81 13.09
N THR A 63 -5.20 21.75 12.42
CA THR A 63 -5.62 23.16 12.32
C THR A 63 -6.52 23.46 11.13
N LEU A 64 -6.72 22.50 10.24
CA LEU A 64 -7.40 22.69 8.96
C LEU A 64 -8.82 22.11 9.01
N SER A 65 -9.69 22.64 8.15
CA SER A 65 -11.02 22.06 7.95
C SER A 65 -10.92 20.73 7.21
N ALA A 66 -11.88 19.83 7.44
CA ALA A 66 -11.91 18.53 6.79
C ALA A 66 -11.86 18.60 5.24
N PRO A 67 -12.56 19.53 4.57
CA PRO A 67 -12.44 19.69 3.11
C PRO A 67 -11.03 20.06 2.65
N VAL A 68 -10.35 20.96 3.36
CA VAL A 68 -8.97 21.37 3.04
C VAL A 68 -8.00 20.20 3.24
N VAL A 69 -8.16 19.44 4.34
CA VAL A 69 -7.35 18.22 4.56
C VAL A 69 -7.53 17.21 3.43
N ALA A 70 -8.79 16.96 3.02
CA ALA A 70 -9.10 16.02 1.94
C ALA A 70 -8.48 16.44 0.60
N GLU A 71 -8.51 17.73 0.28
CA GLU A 71 -7.87 18.28 -0.92
C GLU A 71 -6.34 18.09 -0.90
N ILE A 72 -5.69 18.37 0.23
CA ILE A 72 -4.24 18.19 0.39
C ILE A 72 -3.84 16.71 0.29
N ASP A 73 -4.62 15.82 0.91
CA ASP A 73 -4.37 14.37 0.82
C ASP A 73 -4.58 13.87 -0.61
N HIS A 74 -5.60 14.36 -1.32
CA HIS A 74 -5.78 14.07 -2.74
C HIS A 74 -4.59 14.52 -3.59
N HIS A 75 -4.04 15.71 -3.34
CA HIS A 75 -2.84 16.18 -4.03
C HIS A 75 -1.63 15.25 -3.79
N LYS A 76 -1.41 14.84 -2.54
CA LYS A 76 -0.39 13.84 -2.20
C LYS A 76 -0.61 12.51 -2.93
N HIS A 77 -1.85 12.07 -3.06
CA HIS A 77 -2.18 10.84 -3.81
C HIS A 77 -1.81 10.98 -5.29
N GLN A 78 -2.11 12.12 -5.92
CA GLN A 78 -1.72 12.38 -7.31
C GLN A 78 -0.19 12.36 -7.50
N LEU A 79 0.58 12.91 -6.54
CA LEU A 79 2.04 12.86 -6.59
C LEU A 79 2.57 11.42 -6.47
N ALA A 80 1.99 10.62 -5.57
CA ALA A 80 2.33 9.20 -5.45
C ALA A 80 2.02 8.43 -6.75
N HIS A 81 0.85 8.66 -7.35
CA HIS A 81 0.42 7.99 -8.58
C HIS A 81 1.31 8.30 -9.78
N LYS A 82 1.82 9.52 -9.89
CA LYS A 82 2.70 9.92 -11.00
C LYS A 82 3.97 9.08 -11.09
N ILE A 83 4.45 8.54 -9.97
CA ILE A 83 5.60 7.64 -9.92
C ILE A 83 5.20 6.19 -9.67
N GLY A 84 3.92 5.87 -9.87
CA GLY A 84 3.40 4.51 -9.73
C GLY A 84 3.45 3.99 -8.30
N ILE A 85 3.23 4.83 -7.29
CA ILE A 85 3.07 4.40 -5.91
C ILE A 85 1.58 4.39 -5.57
N LEU A 86 1.06 3.21 -5.22
CA LEU A 86 -0.26 3.08 -4.61
C LEU A 86 -0.24 3.63 -3.19
N THR A 87 -1.30 4.35 -2.84
CA THR A 87 -1.54 4.80 -1.47
C THR A 87 -1.94 3.61 -0.59
N LEU A 88 -1.82 3.78 0.73
CA LEU A 88 -2.25 2.75 1.68
C LEU A 88 -3.73 2.40 1.48
N ASP A 89 -4.60 3.40 1.30
CA ASP A 89 -6.04 3.18 1.13
C ASP A 89 -6.34 2.38 -0.14
N GLU A 90 -5.64 2.64 -1.24
CA GLU A 90 -5.79 1.86 -2.48
C GLU A 90 -5.26 0.43 -2.34
N ILE A 91 -4.16 0.25 -1.61
CA ILE A 91 -3.66 -1.08 -1.28
C ILE A 91 -4.72 -1.83 -0.47
N LEU A 92 -5.28 -1.19 0.56
CA LEU A 92 -6.33 -1.78 1.39
C LEU A 92 -7.59 -2.11 0.57
N GLU A 93 -8.06 -1.19 -0.28
CA GLU A 93 -9.21 -1.42 -1.15
C GLU A 93 -8.99 -2.60 -2.12
N ARG A 94 -7.79 -2.70 -2.71
CA ARG A 94 -7.43 -3.82 -3.60
C ARG A 94 -7.36 -5.14 -2.83
N LEU A 95 -6.83 -5.12 -1.61
CA LEU A 95 -6.79 -6.31 -0.75
C LEU A 95 -8.19 -6.73 -0.31
N ASP A 96 -9.08 -5.80 -0.01
CA ASP A 96 -10.48 -6.07 0.34
C ASP A 96 -11.23 -6.67 -0.85
N LYS A 97 -11.05 -6.13 -2.06
CA LYS A 97 -11.60 -6.70 -3.31
C LYS A 97 -11.11 -8.13 -3.55
N LEU A 98 -9.82 -8.37 -3.34
CA LEU A 98 -9.23 -9.71 -3.45
C LEU A 98 -9.83 -10.67 -2.42
N ALA A 99 -9.93 -10.25 -1.15
CA ALA A 99 -10.50 -11.07 -0.10
C ALA A 99 -11.97 -11.39 -0.36
N ALA A 100 -12.76 -10.40 -0.81
CA ALA A 100 -14.16 -10.58 -1.18
C ALA A 100 -14.31 -11.57 -2.34
N HIS A 101 -13.47 -11.46 -3.37
CA HIS A 101 -13.48 -12.39 -4.50
C HIS A 101 -13.16 -13.83 -4.06
N ILE A 102 -12.13 -14.02 -3.24
CA ILE A 102 -11.77 -15.36 -2.73
C ILE A 102 -12.88 -15.95 -1.86
N LYS A 103 -13.52 -15.14 -1.00
CA LYS A 103 -14.68 -15.56 -0.20
C LYS A 103 -15.88 -15.97 -1.08
N ALA A 104 -16.11 -15.26 -2.18
CA ALA A 104 -17.20 -15.55 -3.12
C ALA A 104 -16.93 -16.77 -4.01
N HIS A 105 -15.66 -17.12 -4.23
CA HIS A 105 -15.23 -18.22 -5.09
C HIS A 105 -14.27 -19.18 -4.38
N PRO A 106 -14.70 -19.85 -3.30
CA PRO A 106 -13.82 -20.69 -2.48
C PRO A 106 -13.26 -21.90 -3.25
N ASP A 107 -14.01 -22.43 -4.21
CA ASP A 107 -13.58 -23.57 -5.02
C ASP A 107 -12.49 -23.19 -6.03
N GLU A 108 -12.50 -21.95 -6.53
CA GLU A 108 -11.41 -21.45 -7.39
C GLU A 108 -10.11 -21.32 -6.60
N ALA A 109 -10.18 -20.79 -5.39
CA ALA A 109 -9.03 -20.67 -4.50
C ALA A 109 -8.47 -22.06 -4.12
N ARG A 110 -9.36 -23.01 -3.78
CA ARG A 110 -8.95 -24.40 -3.51
C ARG A 110 -8.32 -25.08 -4.73
N HIS A 111 -8.94 -24.94 -5.91
CA HIS A 111 -8.41 -25.52 -7.14
C HIS A 111 -7.06 -24.90 -7.51
N GLY A 112 -6.90 -23.59 -7.31
CA GLY A 112 -5.63 -22.88 -7.46
C GLY A 112 -4.54 -23.44 -6.54
N VAL A 113 -4.85 -23.62 -5.25
CA VAL A 113 -3.93 -24.25 -4.29
C VAL A 113 -3.53 -25.66 -4.73
N HIS A 114 -4.47 -26.48 -5.19
CA HIS A 114 -4.17 -27.85 -5.64
C HIS A 114 -3.24 -27.94 -6.86
N LYS A 115 -3.08 -26.87 -7.64
CA LYS A 115 -2.12 -26.80 -8.75
C LYS A 115 -0.69 -26.55 -8.29
N LEU A 116 -0.50 -26.10 -7.05
CA LEU A 116 0.82 -25.86 -6.49
C LEU A 116 1.51 -27.17 -6.13
N SER A 117 2.83 -27.11 -5.98
CA SER A 117 3.63 -28.21 -5.45
C SER A 117 3.10 -28.68 -4.09
N HIS A 118 3.29 -29.96 -3.79
CA HIS A 118 2.81 -30.54 -2.53
C HIS A 118 3.35 -29.80 -1.29
N ALA A 119 4.57 -29.24 -1.38
CA ALA A 119 5.17 -28.44 -0.33
C ALA A 119 4.49 -27.06 -0.17
N ALA A 120 3.94 -26.49 -1.24
CA ALA A 120 3.27 -25.19 -1.26
C ALA A 120 1.78 -25.25 -0.91
N GLN A 121 1.11 -26.40 -1.09
CA GLN A 121 -0.34 -26.53 -0.93
C GLN A 121 -0.83 -26.14 0.47
N LYS A 122 -0.26 -26.75 1.52
CA LYS A 122 -0.63 -26.47 2.91
C LYS A 122 -0.39 -25.00 3.30
N PRO A 123 0.81 -24.44 3.13
CA PRO A 123 1.05 -23.03 3.48
C PRO A 123 0.19 -22.07 2.64
N ALA A 124 -0.06 -22.35 1.37
CA ALA A 124 -0.95 -21.52 0.55
C ALA A 124 -2.40 -21.51 1.07
N ALA A 125 -2.93 -22.68 1.44
CA ALA A 125 -4.27 -22.79 2.01
C ALA A 125 -4.39 -22.03 3.34
N GLU A 126 -3.39 -22.14 4.22
CA GLU A 126 -3.36 -21.42 5.51
C GLU A 126 -3.27 -19.90 5.30
N ILE A 127 -2.44 -19.43 4.38
CA ILE A 127 -2.34 -18.00 4.03
C ILE A 127 -3.68 -17.48 3.51
N ILE A 128 -4.34 -18.21 2.60
CA ILE A 128 -5.66 -17.82 2.07
C ILE A 128 -6.71 -17.75 3.19
N HIS A 129 -6.70 -18.74 4.08
CA HIS A 129 -7.62 -18.79 5.22
C HIS A 129 -7.43 -17.58 6.15
N ILE A 130 -6.19 -17.26 6.52
CA ILE A 130 -5.87 -16.08 7.35
C ILE A 130 -6.27 -14.79 6.62
N PHE A 131 -5.91 -14.66 5.35
CA PHE A 131 -6.20 -13.47 4.55
C PHE A 131 -7.70 -13.17 4.48
N CYS A 132 -8.52 -14.21 4.32
CA CYS A 132 -9.97 -14.11 4.27
C CYS A 132 -10.65 -14.17 5.64
N SER A 133 -9.93 -14.24 6.75
CA SER A 133 -10.54 -14.19 8.08
C SER A 133 -11.09 -12.78 8.40
N ASP A 134 -11.89 -12.67 9.46
CA ASP A 134 -12.41 -11.39 9.94
C ASP A 134 -11.45 -10.68 10.91
N LYS A 135 -10.21 -11.15 11.00
CA LYS A 135 -9.14 -10.52 11.80
C LYS A 135 -8.75 -9.15 11.23
N ASP A 136 -8.19 -8.29 12.06
CA ASP A 136 -7.62 -7.03 11.60
C ASP A 136 -6.36 -7.25 10.74
N ASN A 137 -6.03 -6.26 9.92
CA ASN A 137 -4.94 -6.35 8.94
C ASN A 137 -3.56 -6.57 9.59
N LYS A 138 -3.32 -6.06 10.80
CA LYS A 138 -2.05 -6.24 11.49
C LYS A 138 -1.89 -7.69 11.96
N THR A 139 -2.94 -8.27 12.53
CA THR A 139 -2.95 -9.68 12.95
C THR A 139 -2.76 -10.61 11.75
N LYS A 140 -3.49 -10.38 10.65
CA LYS A 140 -3.32 -11.13 9.39
C LYS A 140 -1.88 -11.07 8.88
N TYR A 141 -1.29 -9.88 8.84
CA TYR A 141 0.09 -9.70 8.39
C TYR A 141 1.09 -10.49 9.23
N LEU A 142 0.98 -10.44 10.56
CA LEU A 142 1.91 -11.13 11.45
C LEU A 142 1.81 -12.66 11.31
N GLU A 143 0.60 -13.22 11.21
CA GLU A 143 0.41 -14.65 11.04
C GLU A 143 0.89 -15.14 9.66
N ILE A 144 0.57 -14.42 8.58
CA ILE A 144 1.06 -14.75 7.23
C ILE A 144 2.60 -14.66 7.20
N LYS A 145 3.19 -13.63 7.82
CA LYS A 145 4.64 -13.48 7.90
C LYS A 145 5.30 -14.64 8.63
N ALA A 146 4.73 -15.10 9.74
CA ALA A 146 5.24 -16.25 10.48
C ALA A 146 5.23 -17.54 9.64
N ILE A 147 4.20 -17.74 8.80
CA ILE A 147 4.19 -18.87 7.84
C ILE A 147 5.32 -18.70 6.84
N GLN A 148 5.46 -17.51 6.23
CA GLN A 148 6.43 -17.24 5.18
C GLN A 148 7.89 -17.35 5.63
N GLU A 149 8.20 -16.99 6.88
CA GLU A 149 9.56 -17.04 7.44
C GLU A 149 10.16 -18.45 7.51
N HIS A 150 9.32 -19.48 7.49
CA HIS A 150 9.74 -20.88 7.59
C HIS A 150 9.69 -21.62 6.24
N LEU A 151 9.32 -20.94 5.16
CA LEU A 151 9.22 -21.56 3.84
C LEU A 151 10.55 -21.50 3.07
N PRO A 152 10.91 -22.58 2.36
CA PRO A 152 11.92 -22.54 1.31
C PRO A 152 11.59 -21.43 0.27
N SER A 153 12.62 -20.81 -0.29
CA SER A 153 12.46 -19.64 -1.18
C SER A 153 11.73 -19.98 -2.48
N ASP A 154 11.90 -21.19 -2.99
CA ASP A 154 11.20 -21.75 -4.15
C ASP A 154 9.70 -21.94 -3.85
N VAL A 155 9.37 -22.51 -2.70
CA VAL A 155 7.98 -22.67 -2.24
C VAL A 155 7.31 -21.31 -2.04
N LEU A 156 8.00 -20.36 -1.41
CA LEU A 156 7.50 -19.00 -1.23
C LEU A 156 7.30 -18.28 -2.57
N GLY A 157 8.23 -18.46 -3.52
CA GLY A 157 8.15 -17.92 -4.86
C GLY A 157 6.92 -18.42 -5.62
N GLU A 158 6.65 -19.72 -5.54
CA GLU A 158 5.47 -20.35 -6.14
C GLU A 158 4.15 -19.78 -5.57
N ILE A 159 4.04 -19.67 -4.24
CA ILE A 159 2.86 -19.12 -3.58
C ILE A 159 2.63 -17.65 -3.98
N ASN A 160 3.71 -16.86 -4.05
CA ASN A 160 3.63 -15.47 -4.47
C ASN A 160 3.22 -15.33 -5.94
N ALA A 161 3.71 -16.20 -6.83
CA ALA A 161 3.30 -16.23 -8.23
C ALA A 161 1.81 -16.54 -8.38
N HIS A 162 1.30 -17.54 -7.64
CA HIS A 162 -0.12 -17.88 -7.65
C HIS A 162 -1.00 -16.72 -7.15
N LYS A 163 -0.58 -16.03 -6.08
CA LYS A 163 -1.25 -14.82 -5.61
C LYS A 163 -1.29 -13.72 -6.68
N ALA A 164 -0.18 -13.52 -7.39
CA ALA A 164 -0.09 -12.51 -8.45
C ALA A 164 -1.00 -12.85 -9.64
N GLU A 165 -1.12 -14.13 -10.01
CA GLU A 165 -2.02 -14.60 -11.07
C GLU A 165 -3.49 -14.32 -10.74
N ILE A 166 -3.95 -14.67 -9.53
CA ILE A 166 -5.31 -14.37 -9.07
C ILE A 166 -5.57 -12.87 -9.13
N ALA A 167 -4.64 -12.08 -8.61
CA ALA A 167 -4.74 -10.63 -8.59
C ALA A 167 -4.85 -10.02 -9.99
N HIS A 168 -4.08 -10.55 -10.94
CA HIS A 168 -4.08 -10.09 -12.32
C HIS A 168 -5.41 -10.38 -12.99
N ARG A 169 -5.90 -11.62 -12.84
CA ARG A 169 -7.15 -12.10 -13.41
C ARG A 169 -8.37 -11.28 -12.97
N ILE A 170 -8.37 -10.79 -11.73
CA ILE A 170 -9.47 -9.97 -11.20
C ILE A 170 -9.24 -8.45 -11.33
N GLY A 171 -8.16 -8.05 -12.01
CA GLY A 171 -7.87 -6.64 -12.27
C GLY A 171 -7.45 -5.81 -11.05
N VAL A 172 -6.96 -6.44 -9.97
CA VAL A 172 -6.47 -5.73 -8.77
C VAL A 172 -4.95 -5.54 -8.76
N THR A 173 -4.26 -5.91 -9.86
CA THR A 173 -2.82 -5.68 -10.01
C THR A 173 -2.45 -4.23 -10.31
N PRO A 174 -1.27 -3.77 -9.85
CA PRO A 174 -0.36 -4.46 -8.93
C PRO A 174 -0.88 -4.48 -7.48
N LEU A 175 -0.60 -5.57 -6.76
CA LEU A 175 -0.84 -5.67 -5.29
C LEU A 175 0.35 -5.17 -4.48
N HIS A 176 1.55 -5.34 -5.04
CA HIS A 176 2.82 -4.80 -4.58
C HIS A 176 3.57 -4.35 -5.82
N HIS A 177 4.15 -3.14 -5.82
CA HIS A 177 5.15 -2.78 -6.84
C HIS A 177 6.45 -3.55 -6.56
N HIS A 178 7.02 -4.11 -7.63
CA HIS A 178 8.31 -4.83 -7.67
C HIS A 178 9.47 -3.98 -7.14
#